data_AF-A0A660HQW1-F1
#
_entry.id   AF-A0A660HQW1-F1
#
_cell.length_a   1.000
_cell.length_b   1.000
_cell.length_c   1.000
_cell.angle_alpha   90.00
_cell.angle_beta   90.00
_cell.angle_gamma   90.00
#
_symmetry.space_group_name_H-M   'P 1'
#
loop_
_entity.id
_entity.type
_entity.pdbx_description
1 polymer ?
#
loop_
_entity_poly.entity_id
_entity_poly.type
_entity_poly.pdbx_seq_one_letter_code
_entity_poly.pdbx_strand_id
1 'polypeptide(L)' 'MKSRARKGKRSGLLPHSYQALSEDEKTQVKAAFRVYNKNHPHNPYFEIEVFYHRVYRKGGWFA' A
#
# COMPACT_ATOMS: atom_id res chain seq x y z
N MET A 1 -30.89 23.60 -7.87
CA MET A 1 -29.88 22.91 -8.71
C MET A 1 -28.85 22.24 -7.81
N LYS A 2 -28.52 20.98 -8.09
CA LYS A 2 -27.69 20.08 -7.28
C LYS A 2 -26.25 20.60 -7.13
N SER A 3 -25.83 20.90 -5.90
CA SER A 3 -24.43 21.17 -5.56
C SER A 3 -23.62 19.88 -5.69
N ARG A 4 -22.81 19.79 -6.76
CA ARG A 4 -21.85 18.71 -7.01
C ARG A 4 -20.95 18.52 -5.78
N ALA A 5 -21.02 17.34 -5.17
CA ALA A 5 -20.12 16.89 -4.12
C ALA A 5 -18.67 17.12 -4.56
N ARG A 6 -17.94 17.96 -3.83
CA ARG A 6 -16.49 18.09 -3.95
C ARG A 6 -15.89 16.71 -3.64
N LYS A 7 -15.42 15.99 -4.66
CA LYS A 7 -14.52 14.85 -4.50
C LYS A 7 -13.35 15.35 -3.66
N GLY A 8 -13.31 14.98 -2.38
CA GLY A 8 -12.19 15.26 -1.51
C GLY A 8 -10.93 14.74 -2.17
N LYS A 9 -9.94 15.61 -2.37
CA LYS A 9 -8.59 15.20 -2.69
C LYS A 9 -8.17 14.22 -1.58
N ARG A 10 -8.17 12.92 -1.86
CA ARG A 10 -7.41 11.97 -1.07
C ARG A 10 -5.97 12.46 -1.18
N SER A 11 -5.44 13.03 -0.09
CA SER A 11 -4.01 13.27 0.05
C SER A 11 -3.30 12.03 -0.48
N GLY A 12 -2.34 12.17 -1.40
CA GLY A 12 -1.59 11.05 -1.99
C GLY A 12 -0.73 10.27 -0.98
N LEU A 13 -1.04 10.39 0.31
CA LEU A 13 -0.46 9.68 1.42
C LEU A 13 -1.26 8.41 1.64
N LEU A 14 -0.62 7.28 1.40
CA LEU A 14 -1.15 5.97 1.75
C LEU A 14 -1.55 5.95 3.25
N PRO A 15 -2.66 5.27 3.62
CA PRO A 15 -3.13 5.17 4.99
C PRO A 15 -2.05 4.79 6.00
N HIS A 16 -2.21 5.23 7.25
CA HIS A 16 -1.15 4.99 8.23
C HIS A 16 -0.90 3.50 8.46
N SER A 17 -1.96 2.69 8.51
CA SER A 17 -1.91 1.24 8.72
C SER A 17 -2.40 0.47 7.50
N TYR A 18 -1.89 -0.74 7.32
CA TYR A 18 -2.35 -1.68 6.30
C TYR A 18 -3.83 -2.04 6.46
N GLN A 19 -4.34 -2.11 7.69
CA GLN A 19 -5.74 -2.43 7.97
C GLN A 19 -6.72 -1.36 7.48
N ALA A 20 -6.28 -0.10 7.41
CA ALA A 20 -7.08 1.01 6.91
C ALA A 20 -7.16 1.06 5.38
N LEU A 21 -6.44 0.18 4.67
CA LEU A 21 -6.53 0.06 3.21
C LEU A 21 -7.88 -0.54 2.80
N SER A 22 -8.35 -0.13 1.63
CA SER A 22 -9.41 -0.85 0.92
C SER A 22 -8.94 -2.26 0.49
N GLU A 23 -9.88 -3.15 0.19
CA GLU A 23 -9.56 -4.51 -0.26
C GLU A 23 -8.72 -4.53 -1.54
N ASP A 24 -8.97 -3.60 -2.47
CA ASP A 24 -8.15 -3.41 -3.66
C ASP A 24 -6.70 -3.03 -3.31
N GLU A 25 -6.51 -2.05 -2.43
CA GLU A 25 -5.18 -1.61 -1.99
C GLU A 25 -4.46 -2.73 -1.23
N LYS A 26 -5.15 -3.48 -0.37
CA LYS A 26 -4.58 -4.67 0.31
C LYS A 26 -4.12 -5.71 -0.70
N THR A 27 -4.88 -5.90 -1.78
CA THR A 27 -4.52 -6.85 -2.85
C THR A 27 -3.25 -6.41 -3.56
N GLN A 28 -3.11 -5.12 -3.86
CA GLN A 28 -1.89 -4.56 -4.45
C GLN A 28 -0.68 -4.73 -3.52
N VAL A 29 -0.83 -4.46 -2.22
CA VAL A 29 0.22 -4.67 -1.23
C VAL A 29 0.60 -6.15 -1.11
N LYS A 30 -0.36 -7.07 -1.13
CA LYS A 30 -0.09 -8.53 -1.12
C LYS A 30 0.68 -8.98 -2.36
N ALA A 31 0.33 -8.46 -3.54
CA ALA A 31 1.05 -8.75 -4.76
C ALA A 31 2.50 -8.24 -4.69
N ALA A 32 2.67 -6.97 -4.27
CA ALA A 32 3.97 -6.35 -4.05
C ALA A 32 4.83 -7.13 -3.05
N PHE A 33 4.24 -7.56 -1.93
CA PHE A 33 4.90 -8.36 -0.90
C PHE A 33 5.47 -9.67 -1.45
N ARG A 34 4.67 -10.40 -2.24
CA ARG A 34 5.11 -11.65 -2.89
C ARG A 34 6.26 -11.43 -3.86
N VAL A 35 6.16 -10.40 -4.71
CA VAL A 35 7.19 -10.05 -5.68
C VAL A 35 8.49 -9.63 -4.97
N TYR A 36 8.38 -8.78 -3.95
CA TYR A 36 9.53 -8.34 -3.16
C TYR A 36 10.28 -9.53 -2.56
N ASN A 37 9.58 -10.45 -1.88
CA ASN A 37 10.21 -11.60 -1.23
C ASN A 37 10.84 -12.56 -2.23
N LYS A 38 10.21 -12.75 -3.40
CA LYS A 38 10.78 -13.55 -4.49
C LYS A 38 12.10 -12.95 -4.99
N ASN A 39 12.17 -11.63 -5.08
CA ASN A 39 13.37 -10.90 -5.56
C ASN A 39 14.42 -10.68 -4.46
N HIS A 40 14.05 -10.77 -3.18
CA HIS A 40 14.94 -10.61 -2.03
C HIS A 40 14.95 -11.86 -1.14
N PRO A 41 15.37 -13.03 -1.65
CA PRO A 41 15.33 -14.29 -0.89
C PRO A 41 16.23 -14.27 0.35
N HIS A 42 17.25 -13.41 0.38
CA HIS A 42 18.16 -13.25 1.51
C HIS A 42 17.64 -12.33 2.62
N ASN A 43 16.59 -11.56 2.37
CA ASN A 43 15.97 -10.67 3.35
C ASN A 43 14.47 -10.51 3.10
N PRO A 44 13.68 -11.61 3.20
CA PRO A 44 12.25 -11.55 2.99
C PRO A 44 11.57 -10.89 4.19
N TYR A 45 10.45 -10.21 3.92
CA TYR A 45 9.51 -9.83 4.97
C TYR A 45 8.54 -10.98 5.22
N PHE A 46 8.29 -11.32 6.49
CA PHE A 46 7.31 -12.35 6.85
C PHE A 46 5.94 -11.77 7.20
N GLU A 47 5.92 -10.50 7.61
CA GLU A 47 4.71 -9.78 7.99
C GLU A 47 4.39 -8.70 6.97
N ILE A 48 3.17 -8.75 6.42
CA ILE A 48 2.73 -7.81 5.39
C ILE A 48 2.59 -6.38 5.93
N GLU A 49 2.26 -6.21 7.20
CA GLU A 49 2.19 -4.88 7.84
C GLU A 49 3.58 -4.25 7.92
N VAL A 50 4.59 -5.03 8.33
CA VAL A 50 5.99 -4.55 8.38
C VAL A 50 6.47 -4.16 6.98
N PHE A 51 6.20 -4.98 5.97
CA PHE A 51 6.49 -4.65 4.57
C PHE A 51 5.76 -3.39 4.11
N TYR A 52 4.47 -3.27 4.43
CA TYR A 52 3.66 -2.11 4.08
C TYR A 52 4.28 -0.83 4.65
N HIS A 53 4.65 -0.82 5.93
CA HIS A 53 5.23 0.36 6.57
C HIS A 53 6.65 0.68 6.09
N ARG A 54 7.50 -0.35 5.88
CA ARG A 54 8.92 -0.14 5.58
C ARG A 54 9.22 0.07 4.10
N VAL A 55 8.46 -0.55 3.21
CA VAL A 55 8.73 -0.57 1.77
C VAL A 55 7.62 0.15 1.00
N TYR A 56 6.38 -0.37 1.09
CA TYR A 56 5.29 0.04 0.22
C TYR A 56 4.84 1.49 0.47
N ARG A 57 4.59 1.85 1.73
CA ARG A 57 4.09 3.16 2.16
C ARG A 57 5.10 4.29 1.98
N LYS A 58 6.40 4.00 2.03
CA LYS A 58 7.48 5.00 1.86
C LYS A 58 7.61 5.51 0.42
N GLY A 59 6.74 5.08 -0.50
CA GLY A 59 6.74 5.54 -1.89
C GLY A 59 7.83 4.91 -2.74
N GLY A 60 8.60 3.96 -2.21
CA GLY A 60 9.61 3.22 -2.97
C GLY A 60 9.03 2.14 -3.87
N TRP A 61 7.73 1.88 -3.79
CA TRP A 61 7.01 0.86 -4.56
C TRP A 61 5.93 1.50 -5.44
N PHE A 62 6.35 2.45 -6.29
CA PHE A 62 5.57 2.96 -7.40
C PHE A 62 6.46 3.02 -8.64
N ALA A 63 6.85 1.85 -9.15
CA ALA A 63 7.40 1.62 -10.49
C ALA A 63 7.40 0.12 -10.75
#